data_AF-A0A921N1B6-F1
#
_entry.id   AF-A0A921N1B6-F1
#
_cell.length_a   1.000
_cell.length_b   1.000
_cell.length_c   1.000
_cell.angle_alpha   90.00
_cell.angle_beta   90.00
_cell.angle_gamma   90.00
#
_symmetry.space_group_name_H-M   'P 1'
#
loop_
_entity.id
_entity.type
_entity.pdbx_description
1 polymer ?
#
loop_
_entity_poly.entity_id
_entity_poly.type
_entity_poly.pdbx_seq_one_letter_code
_entity_poly.pdbx_strand_id
1 'polypeptide(L)' 'MANSELELLKQEIDLLREQMYAYMEYPEIFKDELLETSNKIDILINKYITLSNK' A
#
# COMPACT_ATOMS: atom_id res chain seq x y z
N MET A 1 -8.32 8.65 -18.50
CA MET A 1 -6.95 8.23 -18.11
C MET A 1 -6.79 8.08 -16.59
N ALA A 2 -7.57 8.78 -15.74
CA ALA A 2 -7.49 8.64 -14.28
C ALA A 2 -7.90 7.25 -13.72
N ASN A 3 -8.78 6.50 -14.41
CA ASN A 3 -9.18 5.16 -13.96
C ASN A 3 -8.02 4.15 -13.92
N SER A 4 -7.07 4.24 -14.85
CA SER A 4 -5.94 3.30 -14.89
C SER A 4 -4.97 3.54 -13.73
N GLU A 5 -4.74 4.79 -13.33
CA GLU A 5 -3.93 5.10 -12.14
C GLU A 5 -4.63 4.68 -10.84
N LEU A 6 -5.95 4.85 -10.73
CA LEU A 6 -6.74 4.37 -9.59
C LEU A 6 -6.75 2.84 -9.48
N GLU A 7 -6.83 2.13 -10.61
CA GLU A 7 -6.73 0.66 -10.65
C GLU A 7 -5.34 0.18 -10.23
N LEU A 8 -4.27 0.81 -10.73
CA LEU A 8 -2.90 0.50 -10.34
C LEU A 8 -2.68 0.74 -8.84
N LEU A 9 -3.14 1.88 -8.31
CA LEU A 9 -3.10 2.18 -6.88
C LEU A 9 -3.81 1.12 -6.05
N LYS A 10 -4.96 0.64 -6.51
CA LYS A 10 -5.70 -0.43 -5.84
C LYS A 10 -4.91 -1.73 -5.80
N GLN A 11 -4.37 -2.14 -6.94
CA GLN A 11 -3.54 -3.35 -7.03
C GLN A 11 -2.30 -3.24 -6.14
N GLU A 12 -1.66 -2.07 -6.10
CA GLU A 12 -0.47 -1.83 -5.28
C GLU A 12 -0.80 -1.90 -3.77
N ILE A 13 -1.96 -1.37 -3.35
CA ILE A 13 -2.44 -1.49 -1.96
C ILE A 13 -2.74 -2.95 -1.59
N ASP A 14 -3.38 -3.72 -2.48
CA ASP A 14 -3.66 -5.14 -2.23
C ASP A 14 -2.35 -5.96 -2.13
N LEU A 15 -1.37 -5.67 -2.98
CA LEU A 15 -0.07 -6.34 -2.96
C LEU A 15 0.73 -6.02 -1.69
N LEU A 16 0.70 -4.76 -1.25
CA LEU A 16 1.31 -4.34 0.03
C LEU A 16 0.60 -4.98 1.23
N ARG A 17 -0.72 -5.19 1.16
CA ARG A 17 -1.45 -5.94 2.19
C ARG A 17 -1.01 -7.40 2.27
N GLU A 18 -0.87 -8.08 1.14
CA GLU A 18 -0.33 -9.45 1.13
C GLU A 18 1.10 -9.50 1.68
N GLN A 19 1.94 -8.53 1.32
CA GLN A 19 3.28 -8.40 1.89
C GLN A 19 3.25 -8.17 3.40
N MET A 20 2.36 -7.30 3.91
CA MET A 20 2.19 -7.12 5.35
C MET A 20 1.79 -8.40 6.06
N TYR A 21 0.91 -9.21 5.48
CA TYR A 21 0.56 -10.52 6.06
C TYR A 21 1.79 -11.43 6.15
N ALA A 22 2.60 -11.50 5.09
CA ALA A 22 3.84 -12.28 5.10
C ALA A 22 4.86 -11.73 6.12
N TYR A 23 4.97 -10.41 6.27
CA TYR A 23 5.85 -9.80 7.25
C TYR A 23 5.36 -9.97 8.69
N MET A 24 4.04 -10.05 8.90
CA MET A 24 3.44 -10.39 10.19
C MET A 24 3.71 -11.83 10.62
N GLU A 25 3.99 -12.76 9.68
CA GLU A 25 4.47 -14.10 10.02
C GLU A 25 5.90 -14.09 10.60
N TYR A 26 6.71 -13.08 10.25
CA TYR A 26 8.10 -12.94 10.69
C TYR A 26 8.39 -11.53 11.24
N PRO A 27 7.70 -11.10 12.31
CA PRO A 27 7.74 -9.72 12.78
C PRO A 27 9.10 -9.32 13.37
N GLU A 28 9.93 -10.28 13.79
CA GLU A 28 11.27 -10.02 14.32
C GLU A 28 12.27 -9.59 13.24
N ILE A 29 12.06 -10.01 11.99
CA ILE A 29 12.97 -9.72 10.87
C ILE A 29 12.41 -8.57 10.03
N PHE A 30 11.09 -8.51 9.86
CA PHE A 30 10.42 -7.56 8.98
C PHE A 30 9.72 -6.43 9.73
N LYS A 31 10.18 -6.10 10.94
CA LYS A 31 9.59 -5.00 11.73
C LYS A 31 9.69 -3.65 11.01
N ASP A 32 10.85 -3.37 10.43
CA ASP A 32 11.09 -2.14 9.67
C ASP A 32 10.31 -2.16 8.35
N GLU A 33 10.28 -3.29 7.65
CA GLU A 33 9.50 -3.46 6.41
C GLU A 33 7.99 -3.34 6.66
N LEU A 34 7.47 -3.82 7.79
CA LEU A 34 6.07 -3.60 8.19
C LEU A 34 5.77 -2.11 8.35
N LEU A 35 6.69 -1.37 8.96
CA LEU A 35 6.56 0.07 9.19
C LEU A 35 6.65 0.84 7.86
N GLU A 36 7.59 0.48 6.98
CA GLU A 36 7.72 1.05 5.64
C GLU A 36 6.52 0.73 4.76
N THR A 37 6.03 -0.51 4.80
CA THR A 37 4.85 -0.95 4.05
C THR A 37 3.61 -0.22 4.53
N SER A 38 3.44 -0.03 5.84
CA SER A 38 2.36 0.78 6.42
C SER A 38 2.43 2.23 5.91
N ASN A 39 3.61 2.85 5.96
CA ASN A 39 3.78 4.22 5.45
C ASN A 39 3.51 4.32 3.94
N LYS A 40 3.91 3.31 3.16
CA LYS A 40 3.60 3.23 1.73
C LYS A 40 2.10 3.17 1.49
N ILE A 41 1.36 2.36 2.24
CA ILE A 41 -0.10 2.28 2.13
C ILE A 41 -0.73 3.64 2.43
N ASP A 42 -0.29 4.35 3.48
CA ASP A 42 -0.77 5.70 3.79
C ASP A 42 -0.53 6.70 2.63
N ILE A 43 0.64 6.66 2.01
CA ILE A 43 0.96 7.51 0.85
C ILE A 43 0.08 7.15 -0.35
N LEU A 44 -0.12 5.86 -0.62
CA LEU A 44 -0.96 5.40 -1.72
C LEU A 44 -2.43 5.75 -1.48
N ILE A 45 -2.94 5.66 -0.26
CA ILE A 45 -4.30 6.11 0.09
C ILE A 45 -4.44 7.61 -0.13
N ASN A 46 -3.47 8.42 0.30
CA ASN A 46 -3.50 9.87 0.05
C ASN A 46 -3.46 10.21 -1.44
N LYS A 47 -2.65 9.49 -2.24
CA LYS A 47 -2.66 9.60 -3.70
C LYS A 47 -4.00 9.20 -4.30
N TYR A 48 -4.59 8.10 -3.84
CA TYR A 48 -5.89 7.61 -4.27
C TYR A 48 -6.99 8.63 -4.01
N ILE A 49 -7.05 9.19 -2.79
CA ILE A 49 -8.00 10.25 -2.41
C ILE A 49 -7.81 11.48 -3.30
N THR A 50 -6.56 11.89 -3.53
CA THR A 50 -6.24 13.06 -4.36
C THR A 50 -6.67 12.86 -5.82
N LEU A 51 -6.44 11.67 -6.37
CA LEU A 51 -6.83 11.32 -7.74
C LEU A 51 -8.34 11.11 -7.88
N SER A 52 -9.00 10.61 -6.84
CA SER A 52 -10.45 10.39 -6.81
C SER A 52 -11.24 11.69 -6.63
N ASN A 53 -10.66 12.72 -6.04
CA ASN A 53 -11.27 14.04 -5.86
C ASN A 53 -10.99 15.02 -7.00
N LYS A 54 -10.34 14.58 -8.08
CA LYS A 54 -9.92 15.40 -9.22
C LYS A 54 -10.76 15.12 -10.45
#